data_AF-A0A8J5GFJ4-F1
#
_entry.id   AF-A0A8J5GFJ4-F1
#
_cell.length_a   1.000
_cell.length_b   1.000
_cell.length_c   1.000
_cell.angle_alpha   90.00
_cell.angle_beta   90.00
_cell.angle_gamma   90.00
#
_symmetry.space_group_name_H-M   'P 1'
#
loop_
_entity.id
_entity.type
_entity.pdbx_description
1 polymer ?
#
loop_
_entity_poly.entity_id
_entity_poly.type
_entity_poly.pdbx_seq_one_letter_code
_entity_poly.pdbx_strand_id
1 'polypeptide(L)'
;MEEPLLGDPVSNHAPLLPVTNFNVATPPSRSTSSPNLVVLGIFILVVTFSFWANYEVSKSFDVNVLHATPHAVAGRCFNLFFVDNGRAIRLVLAASSSVQRALFPDVTFPRKPVHRVTVSMDAGGGLNDTVVVIRAGVAENEFEVLVNPTVMEAADVQGAVEAAVRHGMARMWLWDGQGKAPRWLLDAMVEHLSPLATGNTGGLDTSRATF
;
A
#
# COMPACT_ATOMS: atom_id res chain seq x y z
N MET A 1 6.16 57.66 -52.46
CA MET A 1 6.39 59.06 -52.07
C MET A 1 7.72 59.08 -51.35
N GLU A 2 8.71 59.59 -52.08
CA GLU A 2 10.02 60.16 -51.72
C GLU A 2 10.94 59.32 -50.81
N GLU A 3 12.14 58.85 -51.23
CA GLU A 3 13.40 59.59 -51.50
C GLU A 3 13.86 60.53 -50.37
N PRO A 4 15.16 60.86 -50.18
CA PRO A 4 16.34 60.74 -51.10
C PRO A 4 17.59 60.12 -50.42
N LEU A 5 18.67 59.62 -51.05
CA LEU A 5 19.58 60.05 -52.13
C LEU A 5 20.51 61.26 -51.84
N LEU A 6 21.73 60.94 -51.39
CA LEU A 6 23.01 61.63 -51.62
C LEU A 6 24.07 60.53 -51.36
N GLY A 7 24.94 60.05 -52.26
CA GLY A 7 25.57 60.64 -53.43
C GLY A 7 27.10 60.62 -53.20
N ASP A 8 27.73 59.43 -53.24
CA ASP A 8 29.20 59.25 -53.24
C ASP A 8 29.82 59.68 -54.59
N PRO A 9 31.16 59.82 -54.66
CA PRO A 9 31.88 58.74 -55.34
C PRO A 9 33.20 58.28 -54.71
N VAL A 10 33.40 56.98 -54.91
CA VAL A 10 34.44 56.01 -54.52
C VAL A 10 35.73 56.15 -55.36
N SER A 11 36.91 55.76 -54.81
CA SER A 11 37.71 54.58 -55.26
C SER A 11 39.21 54.61 -54.90
N ASN A 12 39.58 53.77 -53.91
CA ASN A 12 40.58 52.68 -53.90
C ASN A 12 41.99 52.83 -54.52
N HIS A 13 43.04 52.41 -53.77
CA HIS A 13 43.72 51.10 -53.93
C HIS A 13 45.05 51.04 -53.16
N ALA A 14 45.22 49.99 -52.33
CA ALA A 14 46.54 49.42 -52.01
C ALA A 14 46.39 47.89 -51.80
N PRO A 15 47.36 47.04 -52.21
CA PRO A 15 47.15 45.61 -52.40
C PRO A 15 47.54 44.73 -51.19
N LEU A 16 46.86 43.59 -51.09
CA LEU A 16 47.02 42.47 -50.14
C LEU A 16 48.14 41.50 -50.56
N LEU A 17 48.76 40.77 -49.60
CA LEU A 17 49.28 39.38 -49.68
C LEU A 17 49.75 38.90 -48.24
N PRO A 18 49.95 37.58 -47.90
CA PRO A 18 48.89 36.65 -47.45
C PRO A 18 49.21 35.75 -46.20
N VAL A 19 48.13 35.36 -45.50
CA VAL A 19 47.78 34.15 -44.70
C VAL A 19 48.84 33.22 -44.04
N THR A 20 48.61 32.91 -42.75
CA THR A 20 48.89 31.59 -42.16
C THR A 20 47.79 31.23 -41.15
N ASN A 21 46.92 30.28 -41.49
CA ASN A 21 45.84 29.81 -40.59
C ASN A 21 46.37 28.73 -39.65
N PHE A 22 46.30 28.97 -38.33
CA PHE A 22 46.45 27.93 -37.32
C PHE A 22 45.07 27.36 -36.98
N ASN A 23 44.85 26.07 -37.26
CA ASN A 23 43.69 25.35 -36.74
C ASN A 23 43.83 25.20 -35.22
N VAL A 24 43.03 25.97 -34.47
CA VAL A 24 42.90 25.83 -33.01
C VAL A 24 41.97 24.66 -32.72
N ALA A 25 42.51 23.58 -32.15
CA ALA A 25 41.69 22.51 -31.57
C ALA A 25 40.93 23.06 -30.36
N THR A 26 39.60 23.03 -30.41
CA THR A 26 38.72 23.41 -29.29
C THR A 26 38.80 22.32 -28.20
N PRO A 27 39.03 22.64 -26.92
CA PRO A 27 38.97 21.65 -25.86
C PRO A 27 37.52 21.16 -25.68
N PRO A 28 37.29 19.89 -25.29
CA PRO A 28 35.94 19.40 -25.03
C PRO A 28 35.32 20.21 -23.89
N SER A 29 34.16 20.82 -24.15
CA SER A 29 33.37 21.51 -23.14
C SER A 29 32.95 20.51 -22.07
N ARG A 30 33.62 20.51 -20.90
CA ARG A 30 33.12 19.82 -19.72
C ARG A 30 31.91 20.58 -19.21
N SER A 31 30.73 19.97 -19.30
CA SER A 31 29.53 20.47 -18.63
C SER A 31 29.76 20.45 -17.12
N THR A 32 30.09 21.60 -16.55
CA THR A 32 30.12 21.81 -15.10
C THR A 32 28.69 21.79 -14.59
N SER A 33 28.21 20.65 -14.10
CA SER A 33 26.92 20.60 -13.41
C SER A 33 27.05 21.38 -12.10
N SER A 34 26.27 22.45 -11.94
CA SER A 34 26.27 23.22 -10.69
C SER A 34 25.68 22.34 -9.57
N PRO A 35 26.38 22.19 -8.42
CA PRO A 35 25.93 21.32 -7.33
C PRO A 35 24.54 21.72 -6.82
N ASN A 36 24.20 23.01 -6.89
CA ASN A 36 22.87 23.53 -6.53
C ASN A 36 21.74 22.99 -7.42
N LEU A 37 22.02 22.76 -8.70
CA LEU A 37 21.02 22.27 -9.67
C LEU A 37 20.81 20.77 -9.51
N VAL A 38 21.87 20.03 -9.15
CA VAL A 38 21.78 18.62 -8.76
C VAL A 38 20.97 18.47 -7.46
N VAL A 39 21.27 19.27 -6.43
CA VAL A 39 20.54 19.26 -5.15
C VAL A 39 19.06 19.63 -5.34
N LEU A 40 18.76 20.64 -6.16
CA LEU A 40 17.38 21.01 -6.49
C LEU A 40 16.66 19.88 -7.24
N GLY A 41 17.33 19.22 -8.19
CA GLY A 41 16.78 18.07 -8.90
C GLY A 41 16.44 16.91 -7.96
N ILE A 42 17.33 16.59 -7.01
CA ILE A 42 17.08 15.58 -5.98
C ILE A 42 15.89 15.98 -5.10
N PHE A 43 15.80 17.25 -4.69
CA PHE A 43 14.69 17.74 -3.86
C PHE A 43 13.34 17.58 -4.57
N ILE A 44 13.24 18.02 -5.84
CA ILE A 44 12.02 17.88 -6.64
C ILE A 44 11.65 16.40 -6.80
N LEU A 45 12.64 15.53 -7.02
CA LEU A 45 12.44 14.09 -7.14
C LEU A 45 11.87 13.50 -5.84
N VAL A 46 12.46 13.84 -4.68
CA VAL A 46 11.95 13.40 -3.37
C VAL A 46 10.53 13.89 -3.12
N VAL A 47 10.23 15.16 -3.43
CA VAL A 47 8.87 15.72 -3.28
C VAL A 47 7.88 14.97 -4.16
N THR A 48 8.23 14.71 -5.42
CA THR A 48 7.34 14.02 -6.37
C THR A 48 7.09 12.58 -5.93
N PHE A 49 8.13 11.84 -5.55
CA PHE A 49 7.97 10.47 -5.03
C PHE A 49 7.20 10.45 -3.70
N SER A 50 7.42 11.41 -2.81
CA SER A 50 6.67 11.53 -1.57
C SER A 50 5.20 11.82 -1.84
N PHE A 51 4.89 12.74 -2.75
CA PHE A 51 3.52 13.06 -3.13
C PHE A 51 2.82 11.86 -3.78
N TRP A 52 3.51 11.16 -4.69
CA TRP A 52 2.99 9.94 -5.32
C TRP A 52 2.74 8.83 -4.30
N ALA A 53 3.68 8.58 -3.39
CA ALA A 53 3.52 7.59 -2.33
C ALA A 53 2.35 7.94 -1.41
N ASN A 54 2.20 9.20 -1.01
CA ASN A 54 1.07 9.66 -0.20
C ASN A 54 -0.27 9.55 -0.96
N TYR A 55 -0.27 9.85 -2.26
CA TYR A 55 -1.45 9.69 -3.11
C TYR A 55 -1.84 8.22 -3.33
N GLU A 56 -0.86 7.32 -3.45
CA GLU A 56 -1.15 5.90 -3.58
C GLU A 56 -1.62 5.30 -2.25
N VAL A 57 -1.10 5.79 -1.12
CA VAL A 57 -1.60 5.45 0.22
C VAL A 57 -3.01 5.99 0.45
N SER A 58 -3.39 7.15 -0.08
CA SER A 58 -4.75 7.69 0.12
C SER A 58 -5.85 6.92 -0.61
N LYS A 59 -5.50 6.10 -1.61
CA LYS A 59 -6.42 5.14 -2.24
C LYS A 59 -6.57 3.85 -1.44
N SER A 60 -5.67 3.58 -0.50
CA SER A 60 -5.77 2.42 0.38
C SER A 60 -6.81 2.68 1.48
N PHE A 61 -7.46 1.61 1.93
CA PHE A 61 -8.46 1.70 2.99
C PHE A 61 -7.76 1.99 4.33
N ASP A 62 -8.40 2.81 5.18
CA ASP A 62 -7.89 3.12 6.51
C ASP A 62 -7.95 1.86 7.39
N VAL A 63 -6.82 1.51 8.02
CA VAL A 63 -6.76 0.41 8.98
C VAL A 63 -6.53 1.02 10.34
N ASN A 64 -7.58 0.99 11.15
CA ASN A 64 -7.49 1.40 12.54
C ASN A 64 -7.42 0.13 13.39
N VAL A 65 -6.43 0.01 14.26
CA VAL A 65 -6.43 -1.07 15.24
C VAL A 65 -6.74 -0.42 16.56
N LEU A 66 -7.95 -0.65 17.07
CA LEU A 66 -8.36 -0.08 18.34
C LEU A 66 -7.74 -0.88 19.47
N HIS A 67 -7.32 -0.16 20.52
CA HIS A 67 -6.87 -0.78 21.75
C HIS A 67 -7.98 -1.65 22.33
N ALA A 68 -7.65 -2.89 22.67
CA ALA A 68 -8.50 -3.76 23.47
C ALA A 68 -8.78 -3.10 24.84
N THR A 69 -9.94 -3.37 25.43
CA THR A 69 -10.25 -2.86 26.77
C THR A 69 -9.16 -3.31 27.77
N PRO A 70 -8.44 -2.38 28.41
CA PRO A 70 -7.22 -2.70 29.14
C PRO A 70 -7.45 -3.46 30.46
N HIS A 71 -8.71 -3.67 30.84
CA HIS A 71 -9.08 -4.28 32.11
C HIS A 71 -8.81 -5.79 32.14
N ALA A 72 -8.87 -6.48 30.99
CA ALA A 72 -8.54 -7.90 30.88
C ALA A 72 -7.03 -8.13 30.60
N VAL A 73 -6.46 -9.20 31.15
CA VAL A 73 -5.05 -9.58 30.93
C VAL A 73 -4.81 -9.87 29.44
N ALA A 74 -5.72 -10.60 28.80
CA ALA A 74 -5.70 -10.87 27.36
C ALA A 74 -5.65 -9.60 26.51
N GLY A 75 -6.46 -8.59 26.85
CA GLY A 75 -6.48 -7.30 26.15
C GLY A 75 -5.15 -6.53 26.27
N ARG A 76 -4.51 -6.56 27.45
CA ARG A 76 -3.18 -5.97 27.66
C ARG A 76 -2.10 -6.68 26.85
N CYS A 77 -2.11 -8.02 26.84
CA CYS A 77 -1.18 -8.80 26.03
C CYS A 77 -1.38 -8.54 24.53
N PHE A 78 -2.63 -8.51 24.07
CA PHE A 78 -2.96 -8.17 22.68
C PHE A 78 -2.42 -6.79 22.29
N ASN A 79 -2.63 -5.77 23.12
CA ASN A 79 -2.11 -4.43 22.87
C ASN A 79 -0.57 -4.43 22.75
N LEU A 80 0.13 -4.98 23.74
CA LEU A 80 1.61 -4.98 23.74
C LEU A 80 2.22 -5.78 22.60
N PHE A 81 1.71 -6.98 22.30
CA PHE A 81 2.32 -7.87 21.32
C PHE A 81 1.92 -7.56 19.87
N PHE A 82 0.73 -6.98 19.66
CA PHE A 82 0.17 -6.83 18.32
C PHE A 82 -0.12 -5.39 17.93
N VAL A 83 -0.67 -4.57 18.84
CA VAL A 83 -1.06 -3.18 18.54
C VAL A 83 0.17 -2.27 18.62
N ASP A 84 0.83 -2.23 19.77
CA ASP A 84 1.94 -1.31 20.06
C ASP A 84 3.19 -1.58 19.20
N ASN A 85 3.36 -2.80 18.70
CA ASN A 85 4.46 -3.20 17.81
C ASN A 85 4.06 -3.11 16.31
N GLY A 86 2.88 -2.56 15.98
CA GLY A 86 2.42 -2.39 14.60
C GLY A 86 2.15 -3.70 13.83
N ARG A 87 2.22 -4.85 14.50
CA ARG A 87 2.05 -6.18 13.89
C ARG A 87 0.62 -6.41 13.42
N ALA A 88 -0.37 -5.94 14.18
CA ALA A 88 -1.78 -6.03 13.81
C ALA A 88 -2.06 -5.36 12.46
N ILE A 89 -1.52 -4.16 12.25
CA ILE A 89 -1.69 -3.41 10.99
C ILE A 89 -1.09 -4.20 9.82
N ARG A 90 0.15 -4.70 9.97
CA ARG A 90 0.82 -5.52 8.94
C ARG A 90 0.04 -6.78 8.59
N LEU A 91 -0.47 -7.46 9.61
CA LEU A 91 -1.23 -8.69 9.46
C LEU A 91 -2.56 -8.45 8.75
N VAL A 92 -3.28 -7.38 9.12
CA VAL A 92 -4.53 -6.97 8.46
C VAL A 92 -4.28 -6.63 6.99
N LEU A 93 -3.26 -5.83 6.69
CA LEU A 93 -2.91 -5.46 5.31
C LEU A 93 -2.53 -6.70 4.48
N ALA A 94 -1.69 -7.58 5.03
CA ALA A 94 -1.25 -8.80 4.36
C ALA A 94 -2.44 -9.74 4.07
N ALA A 95 -3.27 -10.02 5.08
CA ALA A 95 -4.45 -10.85 4.94
C ALA A 95 -5.46 -10.25 3.95
N SER A 96 -5.71 -8.95 4.06
CA SER A 96 -6.60 -8.21 3.14
C SER A 96 -6.14 -8.32 1.70
N SER A 97 -4.85 -8.05 1.43
CA SER A 97 -4.30 -8.08 0.07
C SER A 97 -4.39 -9.47 -0.55
N SER A 98 -4.21 -10.51 0.27
CA SER A 98 -4.23 -11.90 -0.17
C SER A 98 -5.66 -12.36 -0.48
N VAL A 99 -6.61 -12.06 0.40
CA VAL A 99 -8.04 -12.33 0.16
C VAL A 99 -8.57 -11.55 -1.05
N GLN A 100 -8.20 -10.27 -1.19
CA GLN A 100 -8.59 -9.47 -2.35
C GLN A 100 -8.06 -10.06 -3.65
N ARG A 101 -6.83 -10.56 -3.68
CA ARG A 101 -6.26 -11.20 -4.87
C ARG A 101 -6.98 -12.49 -5.24
N ALA A 102 -7.48 -13.23 -4.25
CA ALA A 102 -8.29 -14.43 -4.48
C ALA A 102 -9.70 -14.10 -5.00
N LEU A 103 -10.34 -13.05 -4.46
CA LEU A 103 -11.72 -12.68 -4.80
C LEU A 103 -11.84 -11.78 -6.05
N PHE A 104 -10.85 -10.92 -6.28
CA PHE A 104 -10.85 -9.90 -7.33
C PHE A 104 -9.52 -9.95 -8.09
N PRO A 105 -9.29 -11.01 -8.89
CA PRO A 105 -8.01 -11.22 -9.58
C PRO A 105 -7.72 -10.13 -10.62
N ASP A 106 -8.77 -9.59 -11.26
CA ASP A 106 -8.67 -8.65 -12.39
C ASP A 106 -9.54 -7.40 -12.19
N VAL A 107 -9.25 -6.36 -13.00
CA VAL A 107 -9.98 -5.08 -13.01
C VAL A 107 -11.43 -5.20 -13.48
N THR A 108 -11.80 -6.34 -14.06
CA THR A 108 -13.17 -6.65 -14.49
C THR A 108 -14.10 -6.98 -13.33
N PHE A 109 -13.57 -7.30 -12.15
CA PHE A 109 -14.36 -7.59 -10.95
C PHE A 109 -14.53 -6.33 -10.10
N PRO A 110 -15.77 -5.89 -9.82
CA PRO A 110 -16.00 -4.72 -9.00
C PRO A 110 -15.54 -4.99 -7.57
N ARG A 111 -14.58 -4.19 -7.09
CA ARG A 111 -14.07 -4.31 -5.73
C ARG A 111 -15.08 -3.77 -4.73
N LYS A 112 -15.25 -4.48 -3.63
CA LYS A 112 -16.00 -3.98 -2.48
C LYS A 112 -15.29 -2.75 -1.91
N PRO A 113 -15.96 -1.59 -1.80
CA PRO A 113 -15.38 -0.45 -1.10
C PRO A 113 -15.27 -0.80 0.38
N VAL A 114 -14.08 -0.66 0.93
CA VAL A 114 -13.80 -0.76 2.37
C VAL A 114 -13.11 0.54 2.73
N HIS A 115 -13.67 1.28 3.69
CA HIS A 115 -13.14 2.60 4.06
C HIS A 115 -12.33 2.50 5.34
N ARG A 116 -12.84 1.74 6.31
CA ARG A 116 -12.20 1.56 7.60
C ARG A 116 -12.33 0.13 8.08
N VAL A 117 -11.23 -0.45 8.52
CA VAL A 117 -11.25 -1.72 9.26
C VAL A 117 -10.73 -1.46 10.66
N THR A 118 -11.56 -1.77 11.64
CA THR A 118 -11.23 -1.77 13.05
C THR A 118 -10.93 -3.19 13.49
N VAL A 119 -9.76 -3.47 14.07
CA VAL A 119 -9.53 -4.74 14.77
C VAL A 119 -9.46 -4.47 16.27
N SER A 120 -10.26 -5.19 17.04
CA SER A 120 -10.38 -5.05 18.48
C SER A 120 -10.59 -6.43 19.12
N MET A 121 -10.31 -6.54 20.41
CA MET A 121 -10.57 -7.75 21.18
C MET A 121 -11.90 -7.61 21.93
N ASP A 122 -12.72 -8.65 21.91
CA ASP A 122 -13.99 -8.65 22.62
C ASP A 122 -13.76 -8.50 24.13
N ALA A 123 -14.45 -7.53 24.73
CA ALA A 123 -14.38 -7.26 26.15
C ALA A 123 -15.37 -8.11 26.97
N GLY A 124 -16.41 -8.64 26.32
CA GLY A 124 -17.56 -9.25 26.98
C GLY A 124 -17.46 -10.76 27.20
N GLY A 125 -16.50 -11.45 26.56
CA GLY A 125 -16.41 -12.91 26.59
C GLY A 125 -17.66 -13.61 26.04
N GLY A 126 -18.46 -12.89 25.24
CA GLY A 126 -19.75 -13.35 24.72
C GLY A 126 -19.63 -13.98 23.34
N LEU A 127 -18.43 -13.96 22.75
CA LEU A 127 -18.16 -14.62 21.49
C LEU A 127 -18.01 -16.13 21.69
N ASN A 128 -18.85 -16.90 20.99
CA ASN A 128 -18.69 -18.35 20.88
C ASN A 128 -17.68 -18.72 19.78
N ASP A 129 -17.52 -17.84 18.78
CA ASP A 129 -16.56 -18.00 17.70
C ASP A 129 -15.22 -17.34 18.07
N THR A 130 -14.14 -17.83 17.45
CA THR A 130 -12.79 -17.27 17.61
C THR A 130 -12.71 -15.83 17.11
N VAL A 131 -13.47 -15.49 16.06
CA VAL A 131 -13.57 -14.16 15.48
C VAL A 131 -14.96 -13.88 14.96
N VAL A 132 -15.44 -12.66 15.21
CA VAL A 132 -16.70 -12.16 14.65
C VAL A 132 -16.46 -10.86 13.91
N VAL A 133 -17.03 -10.73 12.72
CA VAL A 133 -17.00 -9.47 11.96
C VAL A 133 -18.35 -8.80 12.06
N ILE A 134 -18.35 -7.54 12.45
CA ILE A 134 -19.53 -6.69 12.55
C ILE A 134 -19.31 -5.48 11.64
N ARG A 135 -20.39 -4.93 11.06
CA ARG A 135 -20.30 -3.59 10.47
C ARG A 135 -20.11 -2.58 11.60
N ALA A 136 -19.02 -1.82 11.56
CA ALA A 136 -18.74 -0.80 12.55
C ALA A 136 -19.46 0.48 12.15
N GLY A 137 -20.24 1.08 13.05
CA GLY A 137 -20.74 2.44 12.87
C GLY A 137 -21.93 2.64 11.91
N VAL A 138 -22.27 3.92 11.75
CA VAL A 138 -23.41 4.43 10.94
C VAL A 138 -23.01 4.65 9.48
N ALA A 139 -21.70 4.83 9.22
CA ALA A 139 -21.17 5.06 7.88
C ALA A 139 -21.13 3.76 7.06
N GLU A 140 -21.31 3.89 5.75
CA GLU A 140 -21.13 2.75 4.84
C GLU A 140 -19.66 2.34 4.76
N ASN A 141 -19.40 1.03 4.66
CA ASN A 141 -18.07 0.45 4.39
C ASN A 141 -17.05 0.52 5.55
N GLU A 142 -17.51 0.71 6.78
CA GLU A 142 -16.71 0.54 7.99
C GLU A 142 -16.99 -0.82 8.65
N PHE A 143 -15.95 -1.55 9.04
CA PHE A 143 -16.04 -2.91 9.58
C PHE A 143 -15.22 -3.04 10.86
N GLU A 144 -15.71 -3.82 11.81
CA GLU A 144 -15.01 -4.19 13.03
C GLU A 144 -14.84 -5.70 13.08
N VAL A 145 -13.59 -6.13 13.27
CA VAL A 145 -13.20 -7.52 13.47
C VAL A 145 -12.92 -7.69 14.96
N LEU A 146 -13.85 -8.36 15.64
CA LEU A 146 -13.74 -8.71 17.04
C LEU A 146 -13.04 -10.05 17.19
N VAL A 147 -11.93 -10.04 17.91
CA VAL A 147 -11.16 -11.24 18.23
C VAL A 147 -11.52 -11.72 19.63
N ASN A 148 -11.78 -13.02 19.78
CA ASN A 148 -12.08 -13.62 21.07
C ASN A 148 -10.82 -13.63 21.96
N PRO A 149 -10.90 -13.20 23.23
CA PRO A 149 -9.78 -13.23 24.17
C PRO A 149 -9.11 -14.61 24.34
N THR A 150 -9.86 -15.70 24.15
CA THR A 150 -9.34 -17.08 24.26
C THR A 150 -8.19 -17.37 23.29
N VAL A 151 -8.06 -16.59 22.21
CA VAL A 151 -6.90 -16.65 21.30
C VAL A 151 -5.57 -16.38 22.03
N MET A 152 -5.60 -15.60 23.12
CA MET A 152 -4.44 -15.33 23.96
C MET A 152 -4.05 -16.51 24.87
N GLU A 153 -4.89 -17.54 24.97
CA GLU A 153 -4.64 -18.74 25.78
C GLU A 153 -4.06 -19.91 24.96
N ALA A 154 -3.92 -19.73 23.64
CA ALA A 154 -3.38 -20.75 22.75
C ALA A 154 -1.89 -21.02 23.04
N ALA A 155 -1.46 -22.27 22.81
CA ALA A 155 -0.05 -22.64 22.94
C ALA A 155 0.86 -21.85 21.99
N ASP A 156 0.37 -21.57 20.78
CA ASP A 156 0.95 -20.60 19.83
C ASP A 156 0.01 -19.40 19.68
N VAL A 157 0.15 -18.43 20.59
CA VAL A 157 -0.63 -17.19 20.58
C VAL A 157 -0.44 -16.43 19.27
N GLN A 158 0.77 -16.41 18.72
CA GLN A 158 1.03 -15.69 17.48
C GLN A 158 0.27 -16.30 16.32
N GLY A 159 0.43 -17.60 16.10
CA GLY A 159 -0.29 -18.31 15.05
C GLY A 159 -1.81 -18.21 15.21
N ALA A 160 -2.31 -18.27 16.45
CA ALA A 160 -3.74 -18.16 16.74
C ALA A 160 -4.30 -16.76 16.39
N VAL A 161 -3.59 -15.67 16.75
CA VAL A 161 -3.99 -14.31 16.36
C VAL A 161 -3.92 -14.12 14.85
N GLU A 162 -2.87 -14.64 14.21
CA GLU A 162 -2.74 -14.57 12.77
C GLU A 162 -3.89 -15.29 12.05
N ALA A 163 -4.25 -16.49 12.49
CA ALA A 163 -5.38 -17.23 11.96
C ALA A 163 -6.70 -16.50 12.19
N ALA A 164 -6.90 -15.97 13.41
CA ALA A 164 -8.07 -15.17 13.77
C ALA A 164 -8.22 -13.96 12.84
N VAL A 165 -7.18 -13.14 12.68
CA VAL A 165 -7.24 -11.97 11.80
C VAL A 165 -7.47 -12.37 10.34
N ARG A 166 -6.83 -13.43 9.84
CA ARG A 166 -7.08 -13.92 8.46
C ARG A 166 -8.54 -14.33 8.26
N HIS A 167 -9.09 -15.08 9.21
CA HIS A 167 -10.49 -15.50 9.21
C HIS A 167 -11.44 -14.29 9.22
N GLY A 168 -11.17 -13.31 10.09
CA GLY A 168 -11.91 -12.05 10.15
C GLY A 168 -11.84 -11.26 8.84
N MET A 169 -10.67 -11.16 8.22
CA MET A 169 -10.53 -10.44 6.95
C MET A 169 -11.23 -11.17 5.81
N ALA A 170 -11.13 -12.50 5.72
CA ALA A 170 -11.88 -13.29 4.75
C ALA A 170 -13.39 -13.10 4.91
N ARG A 171 -13.89 -13.17 6.15
CA ARG A 171 -15.30 -12.94 6.47
C ARG A 171 -15.75 -11.53 6.11
N MET A 172 -14.93 -10.52 6.40
CA MET A 172 -15.22 -9.13 6.07
C MET A 172 -15.33 -8.91 4.56
N TRP A 173 -14.41 -9.46 3.76
CA TRP A 173 -14.46 -9.32 2.30
C TRP A 173 -15.66 -10.03 1.67
N LEU A 174 -16.08 -11.16 2.23
CA LEU A 174 -17.28 -11.91 1.79
C LEU A 174 -18.60 -11.31 2.29
N TRP A 175 -18.56 -10.44 3.31
CA TRP A 175 -19.76 -9.88 3.92
C TRP A 175 -20.54 -9.01 2.93
N ASP A 176 -21.79 -9.39 2.65
CA ASP A 176 -22.69 -8.70 1.72
C ASP A 176 -23.44 -7.49 2.34
N GLY A 177 -23.20 -7.20 3.62
CA GLY A 177 -23.80 -6.04 4.29
C GLY A 177 -25.25 -6.24 4.75
N GLN A 178 -25.87 -7.38 4.45
CA GLN A 178 -27.31 -7.60 4.68
C GLN A 178 -27.63 -9.02 5.19
N GLY A 179 -26.64 -9.91 5.30
CA GLY A 179 -26.84 -11.29 5.71
C GLY A 179 -27.72 -12.07 4.74
N LYS A 180 -27.73 -11.70 3.45
CA LYS A 180 -28.55 -12.36 2.42
C LYS A 180 -27.93 -13.70 2.02
N ALA A 181 -26.60 -13.82 2.08
CA ALA A 181 -25.92 -15.08 1.88
C ALA A 181 -26.14 -16.03 3.08
N PRO A 182 -26.48 -17.32 2.83
CA PRO A 182 -26.59 -18.32 3.88
C PRO A 182 -25.29 -18.45 4.69
N ARG A 183 -25.41 -18.49 6.03
CA ARG A 183 -24.25 -18.51 6.93
C ARG A 183 -23.29 -19.66 6.63
N TRP A 184 -23.81 -20.88 6.46
CA TRP A 184 -23.01 -22.07 6.17
C TRP A 184 -22.13 -21.94 4.91
N LEU A 185 -22.64 -21.25 3.89
CA LEU A 185 -21.90 -21.04 2.65
C LEU A 185 -20.77 -20.03 2.86
N LEU A 186 -21.08 -18.92 3.55
CA LEU A 186 -20.07 -17.94 3.91
C LEU A 186 -18.98 -18.56 4.79
N ASP A 187 -19.35 -19.40 5.76
CA ASP A 187 -18.40 -20.05 6.67
C ASP A 187 -17.49 -21.02 5.89
N ALA A 188 -18.07 -21.80 4.97
CA ALA A 188 -17.28 -22.68 4.08
C ALA A 188 -16.32 -21.90 3.18
N MET A 189 -16.75 -20.75 2.63
CA MET A 189 -15.89 -19.90 1.81
C MET A 189 -14.79 -19.23 2.64
N VAL A 190 -15.09 -18.79 3.87
CA VAL A 190 -14.09 -18.23 4.78
C VAL A 190 -13.04 -19.28 5.13
N GLU A 191 -13.45 -20.51 5.42
CA GLU A 191 -12.54 -21.61 5.69
C GLU A 191 -11.63 -21.91 4.49
N HIS A 192 -12.16 -21.79 3.26
CA HIS A 192 -11.36 -21.95 2.05
C HIS A 192 -10.37 -20.79 1.81
N LEU A 193 -10.76 -19.55 2.11
CA LEU A 193 -9.94 -18.35 1.87
C LEU A 193 -8.91 -18.07 2.96
N SER A 194 -9.15 -18.51 4.20
CA SER A 194 -8.28 -18.22 5.35
C SER A 194 -6.84 -18.75 5.18
N PRO A 195 -6.60 -19.96 4.62
CA PRO A 195 -5.26 -20.42 4.28
C PRO A 195 -4.60 -19.61 3.16
N LEU A 196 -5.39 -19.12 2.20
CA LEU A 196 -4.92 -18.29 1.09
C LEU A 196 -4.55 -16.87 1.55
N ALA A 197 -5.05 -16.44 2.71
CA ALA A 197 -4.70 -15.17 3.32
C ALA A 197 -3.27 -15.12 3.89
N THR A 198 -2.51 -16.22 3.75
CA THR A 198 -1.08 -16.29 4.03
C THR A 198 -0.34 -15.72 2.82
N GLY A 199 0.37 -14.60 2.97
CA GLY A 199 1.08 -13.91 1.89
C GLY A 199 2.27 -14.68 1.27
N ASN A 200 2.24 -16.01 1.27
CA ASN A 200 3.33 -16.87 0.80
C ASN A 200 3.06 -17.34 -0.63
N THR A 201 3.63 -16.63 -1.60
CA THR A 201 3.95 -17.20 -2.91
C THR A 201 5.12 -18.17 -2.74
N GLY A 202 4.84 -19.47 -2.65
CA GLY A 202 5.85 -20.52 -2.83
C GLY A 202 5.91 -21.54 -1.68
N GLY A 203 5.45 -22.75 -1.96
CA GLY A 203 5.63 -23.90 -1.08
C GLY A 203 4.48 -24.89 -1.09
N LEU A 204 4.05 -25.34 -2.28
CA LEU A 204 3.38 -26.62 -2.40
C LEU A 204 4.43 -27.70 -2.10
N ASP A 205 4.66 -28.02 -0.83
CA ASP A 205 5.18 -29.33 -0.46
C ASP A 205 4.06 -30.35 -0.64
N THR A 206 3.84 -30.68 -1.90
CA THR A 206 3.17 -31.91 -2.31
C THR A 206 4.14 -33.04 -2.03
N SER A 207 4.24 -33.45 -0.77
CA SER A 207 4.92 -34.71 -0.43
C SER A 207 4.23 -35.37 0.75
N ARG A 208 3.10 -36.02 0.46
CA ARG A 208 2.93 -37.48 0.62
C ARG A 208 1.45 -37.85 0.50
N ALA A 209 1.07 -38.27 -0.70
CA ALA A 209 0.16 -39.40 -0.84
C ALA A 209 1.03 -40.62 -1.13
N THR A 210 0.99 -41.63 -0.27
CA THR A 210 1.05 -43.05 -0.66
C THR A 210 0.78 -43.93 0.55
N PHE A 211 -0.38 -44.61 0.47
CA PHE A 211 -0.93 -45.69 1.29
C PHE A 211 -1.31 -45.40 2.75
#